data_AF-A0A1Y3MWI7-F1
#
_entry.id   AF-A0A1Y3MWI7-F1
#
_cell.length_a   1.000
_cell.length_b   1.000
_cell.length_c   1.000
_cell.angle_alpha   90.00
_cell.angle_beta   90.00
_cell.angle_gamma   90.00
#
_symmetry.space_group_name_H-M   'P 1'
#
loop_
_entity.id
_entity.type
_entity.pdbx_description
1 polymer ?
#
loop_
_entity_poly.entity_id
_entity_poly.type
_entity_poly.pdbx_seq_one_letter_code
_entity_poly.pdbx_strand_id
1 'polypeptide(L)'
;YVKSVTDNNICGYLPRTYVQFVEDIDLEKVESNKFCIEPELLKKSVQLKSNKKTEKIIQNILDESKSDMSLSYLSQLRNEGKGSMKEIFMPVLDKTGIGFKDLYLDPNTQTLYPIISQCTSAFSILSAKNIPQISTVFNIHNYYVKMALFRNSKLCSNIHNIIATPSTDSDSNWKFSAKSSILFPGDDENTCFVRSNNSDYNMYILFELCVTVSLKEGEEDNENNNNSQNISFKKSNNVADICCGWGLFPLFTPDGGPIENRTYEIKLNSGMPFEEQKQNSNVEKKGIFQSLLGTDKNPRLNIRVWKLGKSMLNQIK
;
A
#
# COMPACT_ATOMS: atom_id res chain seq x y z
N TYR A 1 7.44 -19.83 -17.36
CA TYR A 1 6.88 -20.77 -16.38
C TYR A 1 7.21 -20.28 -14.98
N VAL A 2 6.20 -19.85 -14.21
CA VAL A 2 6.30 -19.86 -12.75
C VAL A 2 6.37 -21.34 -12.38
N LYS A 3 7.49 -21.78 -11.80
CA LYS A 3 7.69 -23.21 -11.53
C LYS A 3 6.70 -23.64 -10.45
N SER A 4 6.20 -24.86 -10.64
CA SER A 4 5.28 -25.62 -9.80
C SER A 4 5.43 -25.39 -8.30
N VAL A 5 4.28 -25.34 -7.64
CA VAL A 5 3.96 -25.22 -6.18
C VAL A 5 4.52 -26.39 -5.34
N THR A 6 5.53 -27.10 -5.84
CA THR A 6 6.16 -28.23 -5.15
C THR A 6 7.42 -27.82 -4.38
N ASP A 7 8.03 -26.68 -4.73
CA ASP A 7 9.11 -26.09 -3.95
C ASP A 7 8.55 -24.97 -3.07
N ASN A 8 8.94 -24.93 -1.80
CA ASN A 8 8.52 -23.93 -0.81
C ASN A 8 8.99 -22.50 -1.14
N ASN A 9 9.28 -22.16 -2.40
CA ASN A 9 9.67 -20.84 -2.86
C ASN A 9 8.98 -20.54 -4.20
N ILE A 10 8.23 -19.43 -4.28
CA ILE A 10 7.68 -19.00 -5.55
C ILE A 10 8.76 -18.20 -6.27
N CYS A 11 9.45 -18.83 -7.22
CA CYS A 11 10.39 -18.13 -8.08
C CYS A 11 9.69 -17.70 -9.38
N GLY A 12 9.76 -16.41 -9.70
CA GLY A 12 9.05 -15.80 -10.82
C GLY A 12 9.76 -14.58 -11.38
N TYR A 13 9.29 -14.11 -12.55
CA TYR A 13 9.76 -12.88 -13.15
C TYR A 13 8.97 -11.68 -12.61
N LEU A 14 9.67 -10.57 -12.41
CA LEU A 14 9.08 -9.38 -11.81
C LEU A 14 8.21 -8.60 -12.81
N PRO A 15 7.08 -8.04 -12.36
CA PRO A 15 6.18 -7.29 -13.21
C PRO A 15 6.77 -5.92 -13.51
N ARG A 16 6.31 -5.34 -14.62
CA ARG A 16 6.77 -4.01 -15.07
C ARG A 16 6.51 -2.89 -14.06
N THR A 17 5.48 -3.04 -13.23
CA THR A 17 5.05 -2.03 -12.28
C THR A 17 4.58 -2.69 -10.99
N TYR A 18 5.26 -2.41 -9.89
CA TYR A 18 4.90 -2.90 -8.57
C TYR A 18 5.59 -2.11 -7.45
N VAL A 19 5.15 -2.33 -6.22
CA VAL A 19 5.76 -1.79 -5.00
C VAL A 19 6.34 -2.97 -4.20
N GLN A 20 7.38 -2.73 -3.41
CA GLN A 20 8.05 -3.77 -2.62
C GLN A 20 8.81 -3.18 -1.43
N PHE A 21 9.00 -3.94 -0.35
CA PHE A 21 9.88 -3.55 0.76
C PHE A 21 11.36 -3.55 0.37
N VAL A 22 12.16 -2.82 1.15
CA VAL A 22 13.62 -2.81 0.95
C VAL A 22 14.25 -4.16 1.30
N GLU A 23 13.80 -4.79 2.38
CA GLU A 23 14.31 -6.07 2.90
C GLU A 23 14.27 -7.20 1.86
N ASP A 24 13.26 -7.21 1.01
CA ASP A 24 13.13 -8.23 -0.02
C ASP A 24 14.24 -8.12 -1.09
N ILE A 25 15.04 -7.04 -1.10
CA ILE A 25 16.19 -6.86 -1.98
C ILE A 25 17.48 -7.24 -1.23
N ASP A 26 17.76 -8.55 -1.14
CA ASP A 26 19.08 -9.03 -0.71
C ASP A 26 20.10 -8.79 -1.84
N LEU A 27 20.79 -7.65 -1.80
CA LEU A 27 21.75 -7.19 -2.82
C LEU A 27 22.93 -8.14 -2.98
N GLU A 28 23.23 -9.00 -1.99
CA GLU A 28 24.35 -9.94 -2.04
C GLU A 28 24.00 -11.28 -2.70
N LYS A 29 22.70 -11.58 -2.88
CA LYS A 29 22.22 -12.88 -3.44
C LYS A 29 21.58 -12.79 -4.81
N VAL A 30 21.69 -11.66 -5.52
CA VAL A 30 21.11 -11.49 -6.86
C VAL A 30 21.96 -12.22 -7.92
N GLU A 31 21.96 -13.55 -7.89
CA GLU A 31 22.44 -14.36 -9.02
C GLU A 31 21.33 -14.45 -10.08
N SER A 32 21.38 -13.54 -11.06
CA SER A 32 20.62 -13.60 -12.32
C SER A 32 19.08 -13.60 -12.20
N ASN A 33 18.46 -12.42 -12.14
CA ASN A 33 17.06 -12.12 -12.51
C ASN A 33 15.91 -13.00 -11.96
N LYS A 34 16.18 -14.02 -11.15
CA LYS A 34 15.22 -14.91 -10.53
C LYS A 34 14.91 -14.34 -9.16
N PHE A 35 13.71 -13.78 -9.04
CA PHE A 35 13.21 -13.35 -7.74
C PHE A 35 12.50 -14.54 -7.10
N CYS A 36 12.98 -14.99 -5.94
CA CYS A 36 12.30 -16.00 -5.15
C CYS A 36 11.60 -15.31 -3.99
N ILE A 37 10.27 -15.32 -4.03
CA ILE A 37 9.43 -14.80 -2.95
C ILE A 37 9.22 -15.94 -1.97
N GLU A 38 9.64 -15.72 -0.72
CA GLU A 38 9.28 -16.62 0.37
C GLU A 38 7.75 -16.71 0.48
N PRO A 39 7.15 -17.91 0.47
CA PRO A 39 5.70 -18.07 0.57
C PRO A 39 5.11 -17.48 1.85
N GLU A 40 5.93 -17.29 2.88
CA GLU A 40 5.53 -16.61 4.11
C GLU A 40 5.27 -15.12 3.89
N LEU A 41 5.99 -14.45 2.98
CA LEU A 41 5.71 -13.04 2.62
C LEU A 41 4.35 -12.90 1.93
N LEU A 42 3.95 -13.89 1.12
CA LEU A 42 2.60 -13.96 0.56
C LEU A 42 1.54 -14.11 1.65
N LYS A 43 1.86 -14.82 2.75
CA LYS A 43 1.00 -14.99 3.93
C LYS A 43 1.02 -13.80 4.89
N LYS A 44 2.11 -13.04 5.00
CA LYS A 44 2.17 -11.80 5.82
C LYS A 44 1.29 -10.68 5.26
N SER A 45 0.97 -10.74 3.97
CA SER A 45 -0.01 -9.84 3.32
C SER A 45 -1.49 -10.24 3.55
N VAL A 46 -1.78 -11.14 4.51
CA VAL A 46 -3.15 -11.55 4.86
C VAL A 46 -3.85 -10.40 5.54
N GLN A 47 -4.54 -9.64 4.72
CA GLN A 47 -5.53 -8.70 5.16
C GLN A 47 -6.86 -9.41 5.38
N LEU A 48 -7.51 -9.11 6.50
CA LEU A 48 -8.84 -9.62 6.81
C LEU A 48 -9.82 -9.15 5.72
N LYS A 49 -10.49 -10.11 5.07
CA LYS A 49 -11.55 -9.79 4.11
C LYS A 49 -12.79 -9.36 4.89
N SER A 50 -13.25 -8.15 4.62
CA SER A 50 -14.49 -7.63 5.15
C SER A 50 -15.70 -8.29 4.48
N ASN A 51 -16.78 -8.44 5.24
CA ASN A 51 -18.08 -8.84 4.73
C ASN A 51 -18.84 -7.60 4.22
N LYS A 52 -19.49 -7.70 3.05
CA LYS A 52 -20.35 -6.64 2.50
C LYS A 52 -21.45 -6.19 3.47
N LYS A 53 -21.97 -7.07 4.32
CA LYS A 53 -22.95 -6.71 5.35
C LYS A 53 -22.32 -5.76 6.38
N THR A 54 -21.13 -6.08 6.87
CA THR A 54 -20.39 -5.28 7.84
C THR A 54 -19.98 -3.93 7.27
N GLU A 55 -19.49 -3.90 6.03
CA GLU A 55 -19.16 -2.65 5.33
C GLU A 55 -20.37 -1.71 5.24
N LYS A 56 -21.55 -2.23 4.90
CA LYS A 56 -22.79 -1.44 4.84
C LYS A 56 -23.17 -0.85 6.20
N ILE A 57 -23.08 -1.64 7.27
CA ILE A 57 -23.40 -1.15 8.62
C ILE A 57 -22.43 -0.03 9.02
N ILE A 58 -21.13 -0.24 8.79
CA ILE A 58 -20.10 0.77 9.09
C ILE A 58 -20.32 2.04 8.27
N GLN A 59 -20.64 1.91 6.98
CA GLN A 59 -20.93 3.06 6.13
C GLN A 59 -22.15 3.84 6.65
N ASN A 60 -23.24 3.16 7.03
CA ASN A 60 -24.40 3.83 7.61
C ASN A 60 -24.04 4.61 8.88
N ILE A 61 -23.23 4.03 9.77
CA ILE A 61 -22.77 4.70 11.00
C ILE A 61 -21.92 5.94 10.67
N LEU A 62 -21.05 5.86 9.66
CA LEU A 62 -20.25 7.00 9.19
C LEU A 62 -21.15 8.11 8.62
N ASP A 63 -22.17 7.75 7.84
CA ASP A 63 -23.11 8.70 7.24
C ASP A 63 -23.98 9.38 8.31
N GLU A 64 -24.51 8.61 9.27
CA GLU A 64 -25.32 9.12 10.39
C GLU A 64 -24.54 10.07 11.29
N SER A 65 -23.26 9.76 11.54
CA SER A 65 -22.37 10.61 12.32
C SER A 65 -21.84 11.82 11.53
N LYS A 66 -22.21 11.97 10.25
CA LYS A 66 -21.69 12.99 9.32
C LYS A 66 -20.16 13.02 9.31
N SER A 67 -19.56 11.84 9.34
CA SER A 67 -18.11 11.69 9.33
C SER A 67 -17.56 12.02 7.94
N ASP A 68 -16.42 12.71 7.90
CA ASP A 68 -15.66 12.96 6.68
C ASP A 68 -14.88 11.70 6.19
N MET A 69 -14.95 10.61 6.95
CA MET A 69 -14.28 9.35 6.66
C MET A 69 -15.14 8.44 5.77
N SER A 70 -14.51 7.54 5.03
CA SER A 70 -15.20 6.58 4.15
C SER A 70 -14.71 5.16 4.37
N LEU A 71 -15.32 4.18 3.71
CA LEU A 71 -14.67 2.89 3.52
C LEU A 71 -13.41 3.03 2.65
N SER A 72 -12.43 2.16 2.90
CA SER A 72 -11.16 2.08 2.17
C SER A 72 -11.37 1.61 0.72
N TYR A 73 -11.00 2.44 -0.26
CA TYR A 73 -11.11 2.11 -1.67
C TYR A 73 -10.14 0.98 -2.07
N LEU A 74 -8.91 0.99 -1.53
CA LEU A 74 -7.95 -0.09 -1.78
C LEU A 74 -8.43 -1.42 -1.18
N SER A 75 -9.17 -1.40 -0.07
CA SER A 75 -9.76 -2.62 0.48
C SER A 75 -10.90 -3.15 -0.38
N GLN A 76 -11.73 -2.27 -0.95
CA GLN A 76 -12.75 -2.68 -1.92
C GLN A 76 -12.13 -3.33 -3.16
N LEU A 77 -11.12 -2.70 -3.77
CA LEU A 77 -10.39 -3.29 -4.90
C LEU A 77 -9.81 -4.67 -4.54
N ARG A 78 -9.27 -4.82 -3.33
CA ARG A 78 -8.72 -6.10 -2.88
C ARG A 78 -9.78 -7.17 -2.67
N ASN A 79 -10.96 -6.79 -2.20
CA ASN A 79 -12.13 -7.68 -2.07
C ASN A 79 -12.65 -8.14 -3.44
N GLU A 80 -12.50 -7.31 -4.47
CA GLU A 80 -12.74 -7.68 -5.89
C GLU A 80 -11.65 -8.59 -6.48
N GLY A 81 -10.61 -8.92 -5.71
CA GLY A 81 -9.49 -9.75 -6.16
C GLY A 81 -8.34 -8.97 -6.81
N LYS A 82 -8.40 -7.64 -6.81
CA LYS A 82 -7.40 -6.77 -7.42
C LYS A 82 -6.25 -6.42 -6.48
N GLY A 83 -5.10 -6.05 -7.03
CA GLY A 83 -3.93 -5.60 -6.28
C GLY A 83 -3.29 -6.68 -5.40
N SER A 84 -3.63 -7.94 -5.61
CA SER A 84 -2.95 -9.03 -4.91
C SER A 84 -1.61 -9.33 -5.59
N MET A 85 -0.61 -9.73 -4.81
CA MET A 85 0.67 -10.19 -5.38
C MET A 85 0.45 -11.28 -6.43
N LYS A 86 -0.44 -12.23 -6.15
CA LYS A 86 -0.79 -13.30 -7.08
C LYS A 86 -1.29 -12.77 -8.43
N GLU A 87 -2.20 -11.80 -8.41
CA GLU A 87 -2.74 -11.20 -9.64
C GLU A 87 -1.65 -10.43 -10.39
N ILE A 88 -0.84 -9.64 -9.67
CA ILE A 88 0.17 -8.75 -10.25
C ILE A 88 1.36 -9.51 -10.84
N PHE A 89 1.71 -10.67 -10.27
CA PHE A 89 2.73 -11.56 -10.82
C PHE A 89 2.23 -12.52 -11.90
N MET A 90 0.93 -12.52 -12.21
CA MET A 90 0.38 -13.42 -13.22
C MET A 90 0.71 -12.87 -14.62
N PRO A 91 1.37 -13.66 -15.49
CA PRO A 91 1.72 -13.21 -16.83
C PRO A 91 0.49 -12.78 -17.62
N VAL A 92 0.59 -11.67 -18.34
CA VAL A 92 -0.53 -11.11 -19.10
C VAL A 92 -0.23 -11.21 -20.59
N LEU A 93 -1.15 -11.79 -21.35
CA LEU A 93 -1.04 -11.82 -22.81
C LEU A 93 -1.11 -10.40 -23.40
N ASP A 94 -0.39 -10.18 -24.49
CA ASP A 94 -0.51 -8.97 -25.27
C ASP A 94 -1.84 -8.91 -26.04
N LYS A 95 -2.08 -7.81 -26.76
CA LYS A 95 -3.33 -7.61 -27.52
C LYS A 95 -3.57 -8.64 -28.63
N THR A 96 -2.53 -9.33 -29.07
CA THR A 96 -2.61 -10.35 -30.11
C THR A 96 -2.92 -11.73 -29.54
N GLY A 97 -2.68 -11.95 -28.24
CA GLY A 97 -2.84 -13.24 -27.58
C GLY A 97 -1.71 -14.24 -27.89
N ILE A 98 -0.73 -13.84 -28.69
CA ILE A 98 0.37 -14.70 -29.15
C ILE A 98 1.61 -14.54 -28.25
N GLY A 99 1.81 -13.35 -27.69
CA GLY A 99 2.92 -13.03 -26.80
C GLY A 99 2.48 -12.67 -25.39
N PHE A 100 3.43 -12.67 -24.47
CA PHE A 100 3.26 -12.05 -23.15
C PHE A 100 3.65 -10.59 -23.23
N LYS A 101 2.90 -9.74 -22.54
CA LYS A 101 3.18 -8.30 -22.42
C LYS A 101 4.39 -8.04 -21.52
N ASP A 102 4.57 -8.88 -20.52
CA ASP A 102 5.50 -8.71 -19.41
C ASP A 102 6.68 -9.67 -19.45
N LEU A 103 6.67 -10.64 -20.36
CA LEU A 103 7.72 -11.62 -20.59
C LEU A 103 8.14 -11.60 -22.06
N TYR A 104 9.43 -11.80 -22.33
CA TYR A 104 9.92 -11.99 -23.69
C TYR A 104 10.28 -13.46 -23.88
N LEU A 105 9.59 -14.17 -24.78
CA LEU A 105 10.01 -15.51 -25.18
C LEU A 105 10.89 -15.37 -26.42
N ASP A 106 12.17 -15.72 -26.31
CA ASP A 106 13.07 -15.78 -27.45
C ASP A 106 12.70 -16.98 -28.33
N PRO A 107 12.29 -16.76 -29.59
CA PRO A 107 11.84 -17.82 -30.47
C PRO A 107 12.97 -18.77 -30.90
N ASN A 108 14.22 -18.32 -30.87
CA ASN A 108 15.37 -19.12 -31.32
C ASN A 108 15.86 -20.06 -30.22
N THR A 109 15.96 -19.55 -28.99
CA THR A 109 16.46 -20.31 -27.84
C THR A 109 15.34 -20.96 -27.03
N GLN A 110 14.07 -20.67 -27.37
CA GLN A 110 12.88 -21.03 -26.58
C GLN A 110 12.98 -20.63 -25.11
N THR A 111 13.81 -19.62 -24.83
CA THR A 111 14.12 -19.17 -23.48
C THR A 111 13.29 -17.94 -23.15
N LEU A 112 12.68 -17.96 -21.97
CA LEU A 112 11.84 -16.88 -21.51
C LEU A 112 12.70 -15.91 -20.69
N TYR A 113 12.83 -14.69 -21.18
CA TYR A 113 13.57 -13.60 -20.57
C TYR A 113 12.63 -12.63 -19.84
N PRO A 114 13.08 -12.07 -18.70
CA PRO A 114 12.40 -10.97 -18.05
C PRO A 114 12.49 -9.71 -18.90
N ILE A 115 11.48 -8.85 -18.79
CA ILE A 115 11.62 -7.46 -19.21
C ILE A 115 12.23 -6.69 -18.03
N ILE A 116 13.46 -6.19 -18.22
CA ILE A 116 14.17 -5.43 -17.18
C ILE A 116 13.28 -4.25 -16.74
N SER A 117 12.92 -4.25 -15.45
CA SER A 117 12.10 -3.20 -14.86
C SER A 117 12.98 -2.16 -14.16
N GLN A 118 12.84 -0.89 -14.53
CA GLN A 118 13.56 0.21 -13.91
C GLN A 118 12.89 0.58 -12.58
N CYS A 119 13.67 0.59 -11.50
CA CYS A 119 13.22 1.19 -10.25
C CYS A 119 13.33 2.71 -10.37
N THR A 120 12.23 3.40 -10.16
CA THR A 120 12.13 4.84 -10.46
C THR A 120 12.33 5.69 -9.21
N SER A 121 11.94 5.17 -8.04
CA SER A 121 12.00 5.87 -6.77
C SER A 121 11.93 4.89 -5.60
N ALA A 122 12.40 5.35 -4.46
CA ALA A 122 12.17 4.74 -3.16
C ALA A 122 11.61 5.80 -2.21
N PHE A 123 10.83 5.37 -1.23
CA PHE A 123 10.28 6.28 -0.25
C PHE A 123 10.10 5.60 1.11
N SER A 124 10.23 6.38 2.19
CA SER A 124 9.83 5.99 3.54
C SER A 124 8.60 6.77 3.96
N ILE A 125 7.69 6.11 4.67
CA ILE A 125 6.63 6.80 5.40
C ILE A 125 7.15 7.24 6.76
N LEU A 126 7.18 8.54 7.02
CA LEU A 126 7.78 9.11 8.23
C LEU A 126 6.78 9.25 9.38
N SER A 127 5.66 9.91 9.12
CA SER A 127 4.62 10.17 10.13
C SER A 127 3.32 10.62 9.51
N ALA A 128 2.22 10.38 10.20
CA ALA A 128 0.92 10.93 9.89
C ALA A 128 0.49 11.83 11.05
N LYS A 129 -0.09 13.00 10.75
CA LYS A 129 -0.48 13.98 11.79
C LYS A 129 -1.88 14.50 11.56
N ASN A 130 -2.53 14.89 12.66
CA ASN A 130 -3.90 15.43 12.69
C ASN A 130 -4.93 14.48 12.07
N ILE A 131 -4.77 13.17 12.26
CA ILE A 131 -5.69 12.17 11.73
C ILE A 131 -7.01 12.23 12.51
N PRO A 132 -8.17 12.23 11.83
CA PRO A 132 -9.46 12.22 12.50
C PRO A 132 -9.58 11.04 13.46
N GLN A 133 -10.18 11.29 14.61
CA GLN A 133 -10.39 10.25 15.61
C GLN A 133 -11.56 9.35 15.20
N ILE A 134 -11.35 8.03 15.29
CA ILE A 134 -12.38 7.04 15.04
C ILE A 134 -13.42 7.06 16.17
N SER A 135 -14.70 6.94 15.80
CA SER A 135 -15.81 6.89 16.76
C SER A 135 -15.65 5.75 17.78
N THR A 136 -16.02 6.02 19.02
CA THR A 136 -15.92 5.07 20.14
C THR A 136 -16.88 3.89 20.02
N VAL A 137 -17.82 3.90 19.07
CA VAL A 137 -18.72 2.76 18.76
C VAL A 137 -17.96 1.57 18.18
N PHE A 138 -16.77 1.82 17.62
CA PHE A 138 -15.94 0.80 17.00
C PHE A 138 -14.90 0.23 17.98
N ASN A 139 -14.60 -1.06 17.81
CA ASN A 139 -13.40 -1.69 18.32
C ASN A 139 -12.30 -1.57 17.27
N ILE A 140 -11.19 -0.92 17.63
CA ILE A 140 -10.06 -0.71 16.73
C ILE A 140 -9.09 -1.88 16.86
N HIS A 141 -8.76 -2.50 15.73
CA HIS A 141 -7.83 -3.63 15.68
C HIS A 141 -6.43 -3.19 15.27
N ASN A 142 -6.32 -2.34 14.25
CA ASN A 142 -5.03 -1.92 13.71
C ASN A 142 -5.13 -0.60 12.94
N TYR A 143 -3.98 0.06 12.80
CA TYR A 143 -3.78 1.27 12.01
C TYR A 143 -2.79 0.98 10.89
N TYR A 144 -3.05 1.48 9.68
CA TYR A 144 -2.20 1.24 8.53
C TYR A 144 -2.16 2.45 7.60
N VAL A 145 -1.09 2.55 6.81
CA VAL A 145 -1.14 3.21 5.51
C VAL A 145 -1.23 2.16 4.43
N LYS A 146 -2.32 2.21 3.66
CA LYS A 146 -2.50 1.42 2.46
C LYS A 146 -2.01 2.21 1.27
N MET A 147 -1.37 1.54 0.32
CA MET A 147 -0.87 2.22 -0.86
C MET A 147 -0.79 1.33 -2.08
N ALA A 148 -0.94 1.95 -3.24
CA ALA A 148 -0.70 1.32 -4.52
C ALA A 148 -0.42 2.35 -5.61
N LEU A 149 0.20 1.89 -6.69
CA LEU A 149 0.42 2.67 -7.90
C LEU A 149 -0.85 2.71 -8.73
N PHE A 150 -1.13 3.90 -9.23
CA PHE A 150 -2.19 4.19 -10.17
C PHE A 150 -1.64 4.89 -11.40
N ARG A 151 -2.31 4.67 -12.52
CA ARG A 151 -2.13 5.44 -13.75
C ARG A 151 -3.49 5.73 -14.35
N ASN A 152 -3.80 7.00 -14.60
CA ASN A 152 -5.10 7.42 -15.11
C ASN A 152 -6.27 6.82 -14.30
N SER A 153 -6.17 6.90 -12.97
CA SER A 153 -7.14 6.33 -12.02
C SER A 153 -7.35 4.82 -12.11
N LYS A 154 -6.42 4.08 -12.74
CA LYS A 154 -6.43 2.61 -12.78
C LYS A 154 -5.27 2.05 -11.95
N LEU A 155 -5.60 1.11 -11.06
CA LEU A 155 -4.62 0.35 -10.29
C LEU A 155 -3.63 -0.37 -11.21
N CYS A 156 -2.33 -0.24 -10.94
CA CYS A 156 -1.26 -0.84 -11.74
C CYS A 156 -0.19 -1.56 -10.95
N SER A 157 -0.29 -1.61 -9.62
CA SER A 157 0.56 -2.42 -8.75
C SER A 157 -0.27 -3.28 -7.80
N ASN A 158 0.45 -4.08 -7.03
CA ASN A 158 -0.05 -4.66 -5.80
C ASN A 158 -0.35 -3.57 -4.76
N ILE A 159 -1.27 -3.90 -3.86
CA ILE A 159 -1.66 -3.07 -2.73
C ILE A 159 -0.82 -3.48 -1.52
N HIS A 160 -0.13 -2.51 -0.94
CA HIS A 160 0.66 -2.67 0.27
C HIS A 160 0.01 -2.03 1.46
N ASN A 161 0.29 -2.60 2.62
CA ASN A 161 -0.09 -2.06 3.91
C ASN A 161 1.19 -1.89 4.73
N ILE A 162 1.40 -0.69 5.28
CA ILE A 162 2.44 -0.42 6.28
C ILE A 162 1.72 -0.19 7.60
N ILE A 163 2.10 -0.94 8.64
CA ILE A 163 1.50 -0.80 9.97
C ILE A 163 1.90 0.56 10.56
N ALA A 164 0.90 1.23 11.14
CA ALA A 164 1.07 2.46 11.88
C ALA A 164 0.85 2.20 13.38
N THR A 165 1.49 2.99 14.23
CA THR A 165 1.28 2.99 15.67
C THR A 165 0.86 4.39 16.11
N PRO A 166 -0.33 4.56 16.74
CA PRO A 166 -0.71 5.85 17.32
C PRO A 166 0.35 6.35 18.31
N SER A 167 0.59 7.65 18.33
CA SER A 167 1.57 8.26 19.23
C SER A 167 1.02 8.31 20.65
N THR A 168 1.84 7.98 21.64
CA THR A 168 1.52 8.10 23.08
C THR A 168 1.10 9.51 23.49
N ASP A 169 1.61 10.52 22.78
CA ASP A 169 1.37 11.93 23.10
C ASP A 169 0.05 12.45 22.50
N SER A 170 -0.47 11.76 21.47
CA SER A 170 -1.69 12.16 20.75
C SER A 170 -2.15 11.04 19.80
N ASP A 171 -3.36 10.52 20.01
CA ASP A 171 -3.93 9.46 19.16
C ASP A 171 -4.18 9.91 17.70
N SER A 172 -4.22 11.22 17.46
CA SER A 172 -4.33 11.82 16.12
C SER A 172 -3.01 11.85 15.34
N ASN A 173 -1.89 11.47 15.94
CA ASN A 173 -0.62 11.36 15.25
C ASN A 173 -0.20 9.89 15.19
N TRP A 174 0.15 9.40 14.01
CA TRP A 174 0.65 8.04 13.86
C TRP A 174 2.13 8.05 13.51
N LYS A 175 2.87 7.15 14.15
CA LYS A 175 4.27 6.87 13.92
C LYS A 175 4.38 5.57 13.13
N PHE A 176 5.44 5.45 12.35
CA PHE A 176 5.77 4.25 11.61
C PHE A 176 7.10 3.71 12.14
N SER A 177 7.26 2.39 12.15
CA SER A 177 8.45 1.74 12.68
C SER A 177 9.72 2.24 11.98
N ALA A 178 10.75 2.49 12.79
CA ALA A 178 12.12 2.80 12.40
C ALA A 178 13.09 2.12 13.40
N LYS A 179 12.78 0.90 13.83
CA LYS A 179 13.53 0.21 14.89
C LYS A 179 14.82 -0.43 14.35
N SER A 180 15.96 0.20 14.62
CA SER A 180 17.17 -0.56 14.92
C SER A 180 17.03 -1.18 16.32
N SER A 181 16.66 -2.46 16.39
CA SER A 181 16.82 -3.25 17.62
C SER A 181 18.32 -3.52 17.82
N ILE A 182 18.85 -3.45 19.05
CA ILE A 182 20.25 -3.83 19.35
C ILE A 182 20.49 -5.33 19.06
N LEU A 183 19.44 -6.15 19.02
CA LEU A 183 19.50 -7.58 18.75
C LEU A 183 19.30 -7.95 17.26
N PHE A 184 18.85 -7.02 16.42
CA PHE A 184 18.60 -7.25 14.99
C PHE A 184 18.99 -5.98 14.20
N PRO A 185 20.04 -6.00 13.36
CA PRO A 185 20.47 -4.83 12.63
C PRO A 185 19.40 -4.36 11.63
N GLY A 186 18.80 -3.21 11.99
CA GLY A 186 18.02 -2.22 11.25
C GLY A 186 17.52 -2.51 9.84
N ASP A 187 16.24 -2.86 9.74
CA ASP A 187 15.47 -2.79 8.51
C ASP A 187 14.34 -1.74 8.60
N ASP A 188 14.17 -0.98 7.51
CA ASP A 188 13.15 0.05 7.39
C ASP A 188 11.80 -0.58 6.97
N GLU A 189 11.04 -1.14 7.91
CA GLU A 189 9.68 -1.69 7.70
C GLU A 189 8.68 -0.68 7.08
N ASN A 190 9.06 0.60 7.01
CA ASN A 190 8.28 1.69 6.43
C ASN A 190 8.82 2.19 5.08
N THR A 191 9.86 1.55 4.52
CA THR A 191 10.48 1.94 3.26
C THR A 191 10.13 0.99 2.14
N CYS A 192 9.79 1.56 0.99
CA CYS A 192 9.39 0.81 -0.19
C CYS A 192 10.10 1.31 -1.46
N PHE A 193 10.29 0.38 -2.38
CA PHE A 193 10.73 0.61 -3.74
C PHE A 193 9.54 0.67 -4.69
N VAL A 194 9.61 1.60 -5.64
CA VAL A 194 8.64 1.77 -6.72
C VAL A 194 9.31 1.39 -8.03
N ARG A 195 8.89 0.25 -8.59
CA ARG A 195 9.32 -0.17 -9.92
C ARG A 195 8.29 0.26 -10.96
N SER A 196 8.77 0.91 -12.01
CA SER A 196 7.93 1.30 -13.15
C SER A 196 8.78 1.48 -14.40
N ASN A 197 8.38 0.81 -15.47
CA ASN A 197 8.90 1.05 -16.83
C ASN A 197 8.20 2.20 -17.56
N ASN A 198 7.44 3.02 -16.85
CA ASN A 198 6.66 4.11 -17.41
C ASN A 198 6.99 5.42 -16.70
N SER A 199 7.17 6.49 -17.49
CA SER A 199 7.49 7.84 -17.03
C SER A 199 6.36 8.86 -17.26
N ASP A 200 5.12 8.37 -17.36
CA ASP A 200 3.91 9.19 -17.53
C ASP A 200 3.65 10.02 -16.27
N TYR A 201 3.43 11.32 -16.44
CA TYR A 201 3.13 12.25 -15.36
C TYR A 201 1.80 11.93 -14.65
N ASN A 202 0.92 11.15 -15.30
CA ASN A 202 -0.32 10.64 -14.70
C ASN A 202 -0.10 9.39 -13.83
N MET A 203 1.15 9.05 -13.52
CA MET A 203 1.50 7.95 -12.63
C MET A 203 1.77 8.47 -11.21
N TYR A 204 1.07 7.90 -10.24
CA TYR A 204 1.10 8.34 -8.85
C TYR A 204 0.87 7.17 -7.90
N ILE A 205 1.31 7.35 -6.65
CA ILE A 205 0.95 6.49 -5.53
C ILE A 205 -0.30 7.08 -4.89
N LEU A 206 -1.35 6.26 -4.74
CA LEU A 206 -2.45 6.55 -3.82
C LEU A 206 -2.05 6.05 -2.44
N PHE A 207 -2.12 6.91 -1.44
CA PHE A 207 -2.03 6.57 -0.03
C PHE A 207 -3.41 6.71 0.63
N GLU A 208 -3.84 5.72 1.39
CA GLU A 208 -5.00 5.78 2.27
C GLU A 208 -4.56 5.49 3.71
N LEU A 209 -4.92 6.36 4.65
CA LEU A 209 -4.69 6.12 6.07
C LEU A 209 -5.91 5.41 6.63
N CYS A 210 -5.73 4.14 7.00
CA CYS A 210 -6.85 3.26 7.31
C CYS A 210 -6.76 2.70 8.73
N VAL A 211 -7.94 2.50 9.31
CA VAL A 211 -8.11 1.81 10.59
C VAL A 211 -9.01 0.61 10.37
N THR A 212 -8.52 -0.58 10.74
CA THR A 212 -9.34 -1.79 10.74
C THR A 212 -10.18 -1.79 12.00
N VAL A 213 -11.50 -1.86 11.84
CA VAL A 213 -12.46 -1.83 12.94
C VAL A 213 -13.43 -3.00 12.88
N SER A 214 -14.00 -3.35 14.04
CA SER A 214 -15.24 -4.11 14.14
C SER A 214 -16.27 -3.34 14.97
N LEU A 215 -17.53 -3.74 14.90
CA LEU A 215 -18.55 -3.25 15.82
C LEU A 215 -18.29 -3.77 17.24
N LYS A 216 -18.71 -3.01 18.25
CA LYS A 216 -18.72 -3.46 19.65
C LYS A 216 -19.85 -4.45 19.88
N GLU A 217 -19.56 -5.53 20.60
CA GLU A 217 -20.60 -6.51 20.97
C GLU A 217 -21.59 -5.84 21.93
N GLY A 218 -22.83 -5.69 21.46
CA GLY A 218 -23.88 -4.89 22.10
C GLY A 218 -24.93 -4.37 21.11
N GLU A 219 -24.62 -4.37 19.80
CA GLU A 219 -25.53 -3.97 18.71
C GLU A 219 -25.72 -5.07 17.64
N GLU A 220 -25.25 -6.29 17.92
CA GLU A 220 -25.70 -7.48 17.19
C GLU A 220 -26.77 -8.16 18.05
N ASP A 221 -28.02 -8.09 17.61
CA ASP A 221 -29.18 -8.69 18.26
C ASP A 221 -28.88 -10.11 18.79
N ASN A 222 -29.39 -10.35 19.99
CA ASN A 222 -29.47 -11.66 20.65
C ASN A 222 -30.12 -12.70 19.73
N GLU A 223 -29.35 -13.39 18.90
CA GLU A 223 -29.70 -14.72 18.43
C GLU A 223 -28.47 -15.63 18.46
N ASN A 224 -28.36 -16.34 19.58
CA ASN A 224 -27.81 -17.68 19.71
C ASN A 224 -26.40 -17.91 19.15
N ASN A 225 -25.40 -18.00 20.04
CA ASN A 225 -24.78 -19.29 20.33
C ASN A 225 -23.80 -19.19 21.50
N ASN A 226 -24.23 -19.75 22.64
CA ASN A 226 -23.35 -20.16 23.73
C ASN A 226 -22.45 -21.29 23.22
N ASN A 227 -21.16 -21.02 23.01
CA ASN A 227 -20.05 -21.96 23.20
C ASN A 227 -18.72 -21.21 23.12
N SER A 228 -18.38 -20.57 24.23
CA SER A 228 -17.05 -20.05 24.50
C SER A 228 -16.09 -21.20 24.73
N GLN A 229 -15.31 -21.56 23.71
CA GLN A 229 -13.93 -22.09 23.78
C GLN A 229 -13.49 -22.55 22.38
N ASN A 230 -13.10 -21.58 21.56
CA ASN A 230 -12.19 -21.65 20.39
C ASN A 230 -12.28 -20.31 19.63
N ILE A 231 -12.05 -19.20 20.33
CA ILE A 231 -12.07 -17.83 19.79
C ILE A 231 -10.68 -17.49 19.24
N SER A 232 -10.21 -18.25 18.26
CA SER A 232 -9.08 -17.81 17.44
C SER A 232 -9.42 -18.09 15.97
N PHE A 233 -9.36 -17.03 15.17
CA PHE A 233 -9.44 -17.03 13.70
C PHE A 233 -10.80 -17.27 13.00
N LYS A 234 -11.88 -17.74 13.65
CA LYS A 234 -13.21 -17.86 13.00
C LYS A 234 -14.10 -16.61 13.05
N LYS A 235 -13.71 -15.56 13.77
CA LYS A 235 -14.40 -14.25 13.82
C LYS A 235 -13.89 -13.25 12.76
N SER A 236 -13.30 -13.74 11.66
CA SER A 236 -12.56 -12.91 10.69
C SER A 236 -13.43 -12.09 9.73
N ASN A 237 -14.76 -12.20 9.79
CA ASN A 237 -15.65 -11.62 8.77
C ASN A 237 -16.42 -10.36 9.23
N ASN A 238 -16.30 -9.95 10.49
CA ASN A 238 -17.00 -8.77 11.03
C ASN A 238 -16.09 -7.54 11.18
N VAL A 239 -15.02 -7.47 10.39
CA VAL A 239 -14.13 -6.30 10.34
C VAL A 239 -14.26 -5.57 9.01
N ALA A 240 -13.98 -4.27 9.00
CA ALA A 240 -13.76 -3.49 7.79
C ALA A 240 -12.72 -2.40 8.01
N ASP A 241 -12.19 -1.87 6.90
CA ASP A 241 -11.22 -0.78 6.93
C ASP A 241 -11.92 0.56 6.66
N ILE A 242 -11.82 1.48 7.62
CA ILE A 242 -12.23 2.88 7.47
C ILE A 242 -11.03 3.70 7.00
N CYS A 243 -11.18 4.44 5.90
CA CYS A 243 -10.23 5.44 5.44
C CYS A 243 -10.46 6.77 6.17
N CYS A 244 -9.47 7.18 6.95
CA CYS A 244 -9.45 8.44 7.67
C CYS A 244 -9.00 9.63 6.81
N GLY A 245 -8.42 9.34 5.64
CA GLY A 245 -8.02 10.32 4.66
C GLY A 245 -7.04 9.73 3.64
N TRP A 246 -7.01 10.32 2.46
CA TRP A 246 -6.24 9.81 1.33
C TRP A 246 -5.47 10.91 0.60
N GLY A 247 -4.37 10.55 -0.07
CA GLY A 247 -3.55 11.50 -0.80
C GLY A 247 -2.88 10.87 -2.01
N LEU A 248 -2.63 11.68 -3.04
CA LEU A 248 -1.90 11.26 -4.24
C LEU A 248 -0.49 11.83 -4.22
N PHE A 249 0.48 11.00 -4.56
CA PHE A 249 1.86 11.42 -4.73
C PHE A 249 2.33 11.11 -6.17
N PRO A 250 2.61 12.13 -7.00
CA PRO A 250 3.12 11.91 -8.34
C PRO A 250 4.52 11.30 -8.31
N LEU A 251 4.85 10.45 -9.27
CA LEU A 251 6.22 9.92 -9.44
C LEU A 251 7.10 10.79 -10.35
N PHE A 252 6.45 11.54 -11.24
CA PHE A 252 7.10 12.38 -12.25
C PHE A 252 6.51 13.80 -12.22
N THR A 253 7.31 14.78 -12.62
CA THR A 253 6.87 16.14 -12.89
C THR A 253 6.05 16.17 -14.18
N PRO A 254 5.23 17.22 -14.42
CA PRO A 254 4.50 17.38 -15.67
C PRO A 254 5.39 17.35 -16.93
N ASP A 255 6.64 17.81 -16.80
CA ASP A 255 7.65 17.78 -17.87
C ASP A 255 8.27 16.38 -18.09
N GLY A 256 7.78 15.35 -17.40
CA GLY A 256 8.27 13.97 -17.47
C GLY A 256 9.57 13.71 -16.69
N GLY A 257 10.06 14.70 -15.94
CA GLY A 257 11.22 14.55 -15.06
C GLY A 257 10.87 13.75 -13.80
N PRO A 258 11.84 13.08 -13.15
CA PRO A 258 11.60 12.43 -11.87
C PRO A 258 11.37 13.46 -10.75
N ILE A 259 10.61 13.08 -9.72
CA ILE A 259 10.41 13.92 -8.53
C ILE A 259 11.71 14.06 -7.73
N GLU A 260 11.91 15.25 -7.12
CA GLU A 260 13.11 15.60 -6.35
C GLU A 260 13.26 14.77 -5.07
N ASN A 261 14.51 14.45 -4.71
CA ASN A 261 14.87 13.77 -3.47
C ASN A 261 14.69 14.69 -2.26
N ARG A 262 13.58 14.58 -1.55
CA ARG A 262 13.33 15.31 -0.30
C ARG A 262 12.19 14.70 0.50
N THR A 263 11.91 15.33 1.65
CA THR A 263 10.67 15.10 2.40
C THR A 263 9.52 15.89 1.80
N TYR A 264 8.38 15.24 1.68
CA TYR A 264 7.12 15.80 1.22
C TYR A 264 6.06 15.72 2.32
N GLU A 265 5.22 16.75 2.38
CA GLU A 265 3.99 16.72 3.16
C GLU A 265 2.81 16.63 2.18
N ILE A 266 2.05 15.55 2.31
CA ILE A 266 0.85 15.29 1.51
C ILE A 266 -0.34 15.66 2.38
N LYS A 267 -1.11 16.67 1.96
CA LYS A 267 -2.41 16.97 2.57
C LYS A 267 -3.40 15.88 2.17
N LEU A 268 -4.12 15.35 3.16
CA LEU A 268 -5.06 14.27 2.93
C LEU A 268 -6.46 14.83 2.69
N ASN A 269 -7.12 14.26 1.69
CA ASN A 269 -8.52 14.47 1.38
C ASN A 269 -9.39 13.58 2.25
N SER A 270 -10.61 14.04 2.48
CA SER A 270 -11.73 13.29 3.04
C SER A 270 -12.48 12.50 1.96
N GLY A 271 -13.39 11.62 2.37
CA GLY A 271 -14.22 10.83 1.46
C GLY A 271 -13.45 9.76 0.67
N MET A 272 -14.08 9.22 -0.38
CA MET A 272 -13.50 8.15 -1.18
C MET A 272 -12.57 8.69 -2.29
N PRO A 273 -11.40 8.07 -2.53
CA PRO A 273 -10.56 8.39 -3.69
C PRO A 273 -11.33 8.37 -5.01
N PHE A 274 -11.05 9.37 -5.86
CA PHE A 274 -11.57 9.50 -7.23
C PHE A 274 -13.08 9.78 -7.38
N GLU A 275 -13.83 9.97 -6.29
CA GLU A 275 -15.19 10.53 -6.38
C GLU A 275 -15.15 12.01 -6.81
N GLU A 276 -16.24 12.51 -7.39
CA GLU A 276 -16.33 13.80 -8.12
C GLU A 276 -16.06 15.07 -7.28
N GLN A 277 -15.67 14.94 -6.00
CA GLN A 277 -15.27 16.07 -5.17
C GLN A 277 -13.74 16.21 -5.11
N LYS A 278 -13.24 17.20 -5.86
CA LYS A 278 -11.90 17.83 -5.73
C LYS A 278 -10.69 16.89 -5.89
N GLN A 279 -10.37 16.54 -7.13
CA GLN A 279 -9.00 16.16 -7.49
C GLN A 279 -8.09 17.40 -7.52
N ASN A 280 -7.72 17.92 -6.36
CA ASN A 280 -6.65 18.91 -6.26
C ASN A 280 -5.33 18.19 -5.95
N SER A 281 -4.26 18.55 -6.67
CA SER A 281 -2.91 18.07 -6.35
C SER A 281 -2.47 18.64 -4.99
N ASN A 282 -2.45 17.79 -3.97
CA ASN A 282 -2.31 18.20 -2.56
C ASN A 282 -0.87 18.16 -2.01
N VAL A 283 0.13 18.23 -2.90
CA VAL A 283 1.53 18.10 -2.51
C VAL A 283 2.14 19.48 -2.35
N GLU A 284 2.42 19.87 -1.10
CA GLU A 284 3.12 21.12 -0.81
C GLU A 284 4.61 20.86 -0.60
N LYS A 285 5.45 21.67 -1.25
CA LYS A 285 6.90 21.68 -1.05
C LYS A 285 7.19 22.46 0.23
N LYS A 286 7.63 21.81 1.31
CA LYS A 286 8.03 22.53 2.52
C LYS A 286 9.48 23.02 2.47
N GLY A 287 9.67 24.30 2.79
CA GLY A 287 10.92 24.83 3.34
C GLY A 287 10.93 24.69 4.87
N ILE A 288 12.10 24.45 5.45
CA ILE A 288 12.30 24.15 6.89
C ILE A 288 11.75 25.26 7.83
N PHE A 289 11.59 26.50 7.34
CA PHE A 289 11.17 27.67 8.11
C PHE A 289 9.64 27.94 8.16
N GLN A 290 8.83 27.25 7.37
CA GLN A 290 7.37 27.49 7.32
C GLN A 290 6.56 26.72 8.39
N SER A 291 7.20 25.82 9.14
CA SER A 291 6.54 25.01 10.18
C SER A 291 6.23 25.77 11.47
N LEU A 292 6.70 27.01 11.61
CA LEU A 292 6.68 27.76 12.89
C LEU A 292 5.47 28.70 13.06
N LEU A 293 4.65 28.95 12.04
CA LEU A 293 3.68 30.06 12.05
C LEU A 293 2.20 29.67 11.84
N GLY A 294 1.86 28.38 11.74
CA GLY A 294 0.47 27.96 11.56
C GLY A 294 0.15 26.59 12.16
N THR A 295 -0.86 26.54 13.03
CA THR A 295 -1.49 25.30 13.51
C THR A 295 -2.48 24.79 12.44
N ASP A 296 -1.98 24.43 11.27
CA ASP A 296 -2.80 23.76 10.27
C ASP A 296 -3.25 22.40 10.82
N LYS A 297 -4.57 22.27 11.04
CA LYS A 297 -5.27 21.11 11.60
C LYS A 297 -5.61 20.05 10.54
N ASN A 298 -5.31 20.29 9.27
CA ASN A 298 -5.63 19.33 8.22
C ASN A 298 -4.84 18.02 8.42
N PRO A 299 -5.45 16.85 8.16
CA PRO A 299 -4.76 15.56 8.19
C PRO A 299 -3.66 15.53 7.12
N ARG A 300 -2.50 14.99 7.48
CA ARG A 300 -1.31 15.02 6.62
C ARG A 300 -0.44 13.78 6.77
N LEU A 301 0.18 13.39 5.67
CA LEU A 301 1.16 12.30 5.60
C LEU A 301 2.54 12.87 5.21
N ASN A 302 3.56 12.55 5.99
CA ASN A 302 4.94 12.93 5.71
C ASN A 302 5.67 11.72 5.14
N ILE A 303 6.27 11.90 3.96
CA ILE A 303 7.09 10.87 3.30
C ILE A 303 8.45 11.43 2.95
N ARG A 304 9.49 10.60 2.99
CA ARG A 304 10.80 10.93 2.41
C ARG A 304 10.94 10.18 1.10
N VAL A 305 11.38 10.85 0.04
CA VAL A 305 11.54 10.25 -1.28
C VAL A 305 12.96 10.42 -1.76
N TRP A 306 13.49 9.39 -2.40
CA TRP A 306 14.78 9.44 -3.08
C TRP A 306 14.75 8.64 -4.37
N LYS A 307 15.32 9.25 -5.41
CA LYS A 307 15.67 8.60 -6.65
C LYS A 307 16.85 7.66 -6.41
N LEU A 308 16.75 6.48 -7.00
CA LEU A 308 17.85 5.53 -6.99
C LEU A 308 18.82 5.89 -8.12
N GLY A 309 20.08 6.12 -7.76
CA GLY A 309 21.15 6.38 -8.72
C GLY A 309 21.49 5.13 -9.53
N LYS A 310 22.17 5.31 -10.68
CA LYS A 310 22.62 4.19 -11.53
C LYS A 310 23.43 3.13 -10.78
N SER A 311 24.24 3.55 -9.78
CA SER A 311 25.04 2.63 -8.96
C SER A 311 24.15 1.72 -8.09
N MET A 312 23.12 2.26 -7.44
CA MET A 312 22.18 1.47 -6.64
C MET A 312 21.27 0.61 -7.55
N LEU A 313 20.88 1.13 -8.72
CA LEU A 313 20.15 0.36 -9.74
C LEU A 313 20.96 -0.81 -10.33
N ASN A 314 22.28 -0.69 -10.40
CA ASN A 314 23.16 -1.77 -10.87
C ASN A 314 23.34 -2.87 -9.82
N GLN A 315 23.14 -2.58 -8.53
CA GLN A 315 23.09 -3.60 -7.47
C GLN A 315 21.73 -4.32 -7.42
N ILE A 316 20.68 -3.72 -8.02
CA ILE A 316 19.33 -4.29 -8.12
C ILE A 316 19.16 -5.17 -9.37
N LYS A 317 20.09 -5.10 -10.33
CA LYS A 317 20.10 -5.91 -11.57
C LYS A 317 20.77 -7.25 -11.34
#